data_AF-L8H5V5-F1
#
_entry.id   AF-L8H5V5-F1
#
_cell.length_a   1.000
_cell.length_b   1.000
_cell.length_c   1.000
_cell.angle_alpha   90.00
_cell.angle_beta   90.00
_cell.angle_gamma   90.00
#
_symmetry.space_group_name_H-M   'P 1'
#
loop_
_entity.id
_entity.type
_entity.pdbx_description
1 polymer ?
#
loop_
_entity_poly.entity_id
_entity_poly.type
_entity_poly.pdbx_seq_one_letter_code
_entity_poly.pdbx_strand_id
1 'polypeptide(L)'
;MTDLGDDVKCARCGEEVYQSERLRAVNKVYHKICFKCAGCDSALSLGKEFKRDGHPFCKKCYDSNYRVGQGNRVRRKKKEEET
;
A
#
# COMPACT_ATOMS: atom_id res chain seq x y z
N MET A 1 -14.33 3.64 26.23
CA MET A 1 -14.22 3.97 24.80
C MET A 1 -13.17 3.03 24.26
N THR A 2 -13.61 1.91 23.70
CA THR A 2 -12.75 0.76 23.38
C THR A 2 -12.04 1.00 22.05
N ASP A 3 -10.85 1.58 22.11
CA ASP A 3 -9.94 1.67 20.96
C ASP A 3 -9.20 0.33 20.81
N LEU A 4 -9.94 -0.59 20.19
CA LEU A 4 -9.62 -1.98 19.89
C LEU A 4 -8.50 -2.10 18.86
N GLY A 5 -7.39 -2.75 19.27
CA GLY A 5 -6.60 -3.76 18.54
C GLY A 5 -6.59 -3.83 17.01
N ASP A 6 -6.55 -2.72 16.28
CA ASP A 6 -6.45 -2.71 14.81
C ASP A 6 -4.99 -2.88 14.31
N ASP A 7 -4.05 -3.21 15.20
CA ASP A 7 -2.62 -3.35 14.88
C ASP A 7 -2.24 -4.71 14.27
N VAL A 8 -3.24 -5.52 13.94
CA VAL A 8 -3.07 -6.84 13.32
C VAL A 8 -3.83 -6.95 12.01
N LYS A 9 -4.72 -6.03 11.64
CA LYS A 9 -5.53 -6.17 10.41
C LYS A 9 -4.98 -5.33 9.28
N CYS A 10 -5.00 -5.91 8.08
CA CYS A 10 -4.56 -5.25 6.87
C CYS A 10 -5.60 -4.23 6.45
N ALA A 11 -5.24 -2.95 6.40
CA ALA A 11 -6.16 -1.89 5.99
C ALA A 11 -6.53 -1.95 4.49
N ARG A 12 -6.01 -2.91 3.72
CA ARG A 12 -6.34 -3.10 2.30
C ARG A 12 -7.25 -4.29 2.04
N CYS A 13 -6.96 -5.46 2.59
CA CYS A 13 -7.80 -6.65 2.40
C CYS A 13 -8.72 -6.93 3.61
N GLY A 14 -8.49 -6.30 4.75
CA GLY A 14 -9.26 -6.51 5.98
C GLY A 14 -8.86 -7.76 6.77
N GLU A 15 -7.94 -8.56 6.25
CA GLU A 15 -7.50 -9.81 6.89
C GLU A 15 -6.42 -9.59 7.94
N GLU A 16 -6.25 -10.57 8.83
CA GLU A 16 -5.18 -10.58 9.82
C GLU A 16 -3.80 -10.68 9.16
N VAL A 17 -2.85 -9.96 9.76
CA VAL A 17 -1.46 -9.83 9.32
C VAL A 17 -0.57 -10.47 10.37
N TYR A 18 -0.05 -11.64 10.02
CA TYR A 18 0.96 -12.33 10.81
C TYR A 18 2.23 -11.50 10.93
N GLN A 19 2.97 -11.72 12.03
CA GLN A 19 4.24 -11.03 12.29
C GLN A 19 5.23 -11.13 11.11
N SER A 20 5.23 -12.25 10.39
CA SER A 20 6.05 -12.49 9.20
C SER A 20 5.80 -11.50 8.05
N GLU A 21 4.57 -11.02 7.91
CA GLU A 21 4.13 -10.10 6.84
C GLU A 21 3.69 -8.74 7.37
N ARG A 22 3.73 -8.54 8.70
CA ARG A 22 3.33 -7.32 9.39
C ARG A 22 4.16 -6.14 8.92
N LEU A 23 3.51 -5.29 8.14
CA LEU A 23 4.08 -4.06 7.60
C LEU A 23 3.33 -2.88 8.20
N ARG A 24 3.97 -2.15 9.12
CA ARG A 24 3.42 -0.91 9.68
C ARG A 24 3.83 0.27 8.81
N ALA A 25 2.85 0.85 8.11
CA ALA A 25 3.05 2.02 7.27
C ALA A 25 1.83 2.93 7.37
N VAL A 26 2.04 4.25 7.25
CA VAL A 26 0.92 5.22 7.22
C VAL A 26 0.01 5.15 8.47
N ASN A 27 0.57 4.82 9.63
CA ASN A 27 -0.19 4.57 10.87
C ASN A 27 -1.22 3.42 10.78
N LYS A 28 -1.06 2.50 9.82
CA LYS A 28 -1.89 1.31 9.65
C LYS A 28 -1.02 0.09 9.40
N VAL A 29 -1.63 -1.10 9.45
CA VAL A 29 -0.96 -2.37 9.15
C VAL A 29 -1.38 -2.87 7.77
N TYR A 30 -0.41 -3.41 7.05
CA TYR A 30 -0.59 -4.01 5.73
C TYR A 30 0.22 -5.31 5.67
N HIS A 31 -0.12 -6.20 4.75
CA HIS A 31 0.81 -7.26 4.34
C HIS A 31 1.91 -6.69 3.44
N LYS A 32 3.08 -7.34 3.43
CA LYS A 32 4.18 -7.05 2.49
C LYS A 32 3.71 -7.00 1.04
N ILE A 33 2.79 -7.89 0.67
CA ILE A 33 2.19 -7.94 -0.67
C ILE A 33 1.04 -6.96 -0.85
N CYS A 34 0.30 -6.63 0.21
CA CYS A 34 -0.85 -5.73 0.15
C CYS A 34 -0.42 -4.27 0.13
N PHE A 35 0.83 -3.96 0.46
CA PHE A 35 1.34 -2.61 0.45
C PHE A 35 1.63 -2.12 -0.99
N LYS A 36 0.61 -1.57 -1.66
CA LYS A 36 0.72 -1.03 -3.02
C LYS A 36 0.07 0.35 -3.13
N CYS A 37 0.52 1.13 -4.11
CA CYS A 37 0.03 2.47 -4.39
C CYS A 37 -1.45 2.47 -4.79
N ALA A 38 -2.26 3.32 -4.17
CA ALA A 38 -3.68 3.46 -4.53
C ALA A 38 -3.91 4.04 -5.95
N GLY A 39 -2.94 4.77 -6.51
CA GLY A 39 -3.06 5.37 -7.83
C GLY A 39 -2.57 4.50 -9.00
N CYS A 40 -1.82 3.43 -8.75
CA CYS A 40 -1.24 2.59 -9.82
C CYS A 40 -1.04 1.12 -9.45
N ASP A 41 -1.63 0.68 -8.33
CA ASP A 41 -1.58 -0.67 -7.77
C ASP A 41 -0.17 -1.29 -7.69
N SER A 42 0.80 -0.40 -7.59
CA SER A 42 2.22 -0.72 -7.66
C SER A 42 2.76 -1.07 -6.29
N ALA A 43 3.35 -2.26 -6.13
CA ALA A 43 4.09 -2.63 -4.91
C ALA A 43 5.02 -1.50 -4.47
N LEU A 44 4.77 -1.02 -3.26
CA LEU A 44 5.54 0.01 -2.59
C LEU A 44 6.54 -0.67 -1.67
N SER A 45 7.70 -0.06 -1.55
CA SER A 45 8.69 -0.48 -0.56
C SER A 45 8.53 0.38 0.69
N LEU A 46 8.60 -0.28 1.84
CA LEU A 46 8.76 0.38 3.13
C LEU A 46 9.89 1.41 3.09
N GLY A 47 9.62 2.62 3.58
CA GLY A 47 10.57 3.74 3.66
C GLY A 47 10.60 4.66 2.44
N LYS A 48 9.90 4.32 1.34
CA LYS A 48 9.78 5.17 0.14
C LYS A 48 8.32 5.42 -0.26
N GLU A 49 7.39 5.14 0.65
CA GLU A 49 5.98 5.45 0.47
C GLU A 49 5.65 6.89 0.87
N PHE A 50 4.57 7.41 0.30
CA PHE A 50 3.99 8.68 0.71
C PHE A 50 2.58 8.43 1.21
N LYS A 51 2.25 8.95 2.39
CA LYS A 51 0.89 8.88 2.93
C LYS A 51 0.09 10.10 2.53
N ARG A 52 -1.13 9.89 2.04
CA ARG A 52 -2.11 10.96 1.88
C ARG A 52 -3.51 10.40 2.07
N ASP A 53 -4.33 11.10 2.85
CA ASP A 53 -5.71 10.70 3.14
C ASP A 53 -5.85 9.28 3.70
N GLY A 54 -4.85 8.82 4.47
CA GLY A 54 -4.82 7.45 4.99
C GLY A 54 -4.50 6.36 3.94
N HIS A 55 -4.13 6.74 2.72
CA HIS A 55 -3.77 5.82 1.65
C HIS A 55 -2.28 5.94 1.27
N PRO A 56 -1.61 4.82 0.97
CA PRO A 56 -0.22 4.83 0.52
C PRO A 56 -0.11 5.12 -0.99
N PHE A 57 0.80 6.02 -1.34
CA PHE A 57 1.13 6.42 -2.71
C PHE A 57 2.61 6.22 -3.01
N CYS A 58 2.94 5.91 -4.27
CA CYS A 58 4.34 5.86 -4.71
C CYS A 58 4.86 7.26 -4.95
N LYS A 59 6.19 7.44 -4.86
CA LYS A 59 6.83 8.72 -5.19
C LYS A 59 6.31 9.28 -6.51
N LYS A 60 6.24 8.47 -7.57
CA LYS A 60 5.76 8.89 -8.89
C LYS A 60 4.29 9.32 -8.90
N CYS A 61 3.37 8.57 -8.31
CA CYS A 61 1.96 8.95 -8.28
C CYS A 61 1.71 10.12 -7.34
N TYR A 62 2.43 10.19 -6.24
CA TYR A 62 2.38 11.34 -5.36
C TYR A 62 2.91 12.59 -6.08
N ASP A 63 4.00 12.45 -6.83
CA ASP A 63 4.55 13.49 -7.70
C ASP A 63 3.56 13.87 -8.79
N SER A 64 3.07 12.96 -9.62
CA SER A 64 2.21 13.29 -10.76
C SER A 64 0.78 13.71 -10.40
N ASN A 65 0.20 13.21 -9.30
CA ASN A 65 -1.15 13.63 -8.89
C ASN A 65 -1.14 14.94 -8.10
N TYR A 66 -0.05 15.26 -7.41
CA TYR A 66 0.03 16.42 -6.52
C TYR A 66 1.08 17.46 -6.91
N ARG A 67 1.95 17.15 -7.87
CA ARG A 67 2.83 18.07 -8.58
C ARG A 67 2.31 18.09 -10.02
N VAL A 68 2.12 19.30 -10.53
CA VAL A 68 1.42 19.61 -11.78
C VAL A 68 2.01 18.82 -12.96
N GLY A 69 1.32 17.77 -13.47
CA GLY A 69 1.70 17.08 -14.71
C GLY A 69 1.27 15.60 -14.83
N GLN A 70 0.07 15.38 -15.39
CA GLN A 70 -0.54 14.19 -16.02
C GLN A 70 0.17 12.82 -15.94
N GLY A 71 -0.56 11.82 -15.42
CA GLY A 71 -0.17 10.40 -15.41
C GLY A 71 -0.71 9.55 -16.57
N ASN A 72 -0.03 8.44 -16.85
CA ASN A 72 -0.53 7.17 -17.42
C ASN A 72 0.66 6.17 -17.51
N ARG A 73 0.57 4.83 -17.52
CA ARG A 73 -0.52 3.86 -17.71
C ARG A 73 -0.01 2.48 -17.20
N VAL A 74 -0.88 1.71 -16.54
CA VAL A 74 -0.98 0.22 -16.40
C VAL A 74 0.23 -0.60 -15.91
N ARG A 75 0.11 -1.19 -14.71
CA ARG A 75 0.81 -2.45 -14.37
C ARG A 75 -0.03 -3.63 -14.84
N ARG A 76 0.37 -4.22 -15.99
CA ARG A 76 -0.09 -5.56 -16.35
C ARG A 76 0.38 -6.54 -15.28
N LYS A 77 -0.58 -7.16 -14.59
CA LYS A 77 -0.40 -8.36 -13.78
C LYS A 77 0.31 -9.42 -14.65
N LYS A 78 1.50 -9.86 -14.27
CA LYS A 78 1.95 -11.23 -14.55
C LYS A 78 2.12 -11.90 -13.20
N LYS A 79 1.03 -12.55 -12.80
CA LYS A 79 0.99 -13.61 -11.80
C LYS A 79 1.22 -14.87 -12.64
N GLU A 80 2.44 -15.38 -12.62
CA GLU A 80 2.82 -16.74 -13.06
C GLU A 80 3.58 -17.24 -11.82
N GLU A 81 2.90 -17.69 -10.77
CA GLU A 81 2.25 -19.00 -10.58
C GLU A 81 3.19 -20.15 -10.98
N GLU A 82 3.63 -20.86 -9.94
CA GLU A 82 4.57 -21.97 -9.90
C GLU A 82 4.19 -23.12 -10.84
N THR A 83 5.16 -23.59 -11.63
CA THR A 83 5.64 -24.99 -11.70
C THR A 83 6.99 -24.99 -12.39
#